data_AF-A0A925IDN3-F1
#
_entry.id   AF-A0A925IDN3-F1
#
_cell.length_a   1.000
_cell.length_b   1.000
_cell.length_c   1.000
_cell.angle_alpha   90.00
_cell.angle_beta   90.00
_cell.angle_gamma   90.00
#
_symmetry.space_group_name_H-M   'P 1'
#
loop_
_entity.id
_entity.type
_entity.pdbx_description
1 polymer ?
#
loop_
_entity_poly.entity_id
_entity_poly.type
_entity_poly.pdbx_seq_one_letter_code
_entity_poly.pdbx_strand_id
1 'polypeptide(L)'
;MWFKKWVLERQTYQTLSRDSGLSRDTLQRIFYAFLDKAPEVVINKWQDIHLRLDATYFKKFCVICYQDNDIGYTQLYRFSRAELYDEIKEDLMNLLKLGLSVKSITCDGHKATLKAIKKVMPKVTIQRCLVHIQRMSLIWLTRHPRSIAGKELRAIVLMMNKIKTNNDKIQWTRELYHWYKLHDAYLKEKSINTLNGKYWYKHKFLRRSYFSINRALPNMFHYLEDIDIPKSTNGIESFFGHLKNHLDLHRGLTPEHRKGFIKWYFYLKNQVSFV
;
A
#
# COMPACT_ATOMS: atom_id res chain seq x y z
N MET A 1 -29.25 11.13 -6.66
CA MET A 1 -28.51 12.26 -6.04
C MET A 1 -28.07 11.94 -4.61
N TRP A 2 -28.99 11.62 -3.69
CA TRP A 2 -28.69 11.42 -2.25
C TRP A 2 -27.71 10.29 -1.92
N PHE A 3 -27.81 9.15 -2.61
CA PHE A 3 -26.89 8.03 -2.38
C PHE A 3 -25.42 8.38 -2.72
N LYS A 4 -25.19 9.15 -3.79
CA LYS A 4 -23.84 9.64 -4.13
C LYS A 4 -23.29 10.54 -3.03
N LYS A 5 -24.11 11.45 -2.50
CA LYS A 5 -23.74 12.32 -1.36
C LYS A 5 -23.45 11.50 -0.09
N TRP A 6 -24.25 10.47 0.17
CA TRP A 6 -24.04 9.55 1.28
C TRP A 6 -22.67 8.85 1.19
N VAL A 7 -22.31 8.34 0.01
CA VAL A 7 -21.04 7.62 -0.20
C VAL A 7 -19.82 8.55 -0.25
N LEU A 8 -19.90 9.69 -0.95
CA LEU A 8 -18.74 10.54 -1.24
C LEU A 8 -18.62 11.80 -0.36
N GLU A 9 -19.70 12.31 0.19
CA GLU A 9 -19.75 13.61 0.87
C GLU A 9 -19.95 13.47 2.39
N ARG A 10 -19.80 12.26 2.94
CA ARG A 10 -19.88 11.99 4.39
C ARG A 10 -21.22 12.40 5.02
N GLN A 11 -22.29 12.43 4.22
CA GLN A 11 -23.61 12.81 4.70
C GLN A 11 -24.21 11.70 5.57
N THR A 12 -24.82 12.08 6.68
CA THR A 12 -25.53 11.13 7.57
C THR A 12 -26.98 10.97 7.14
N TYR A 13 -27.65 9.90 7.60
CA TYR A 13 -29.09 9.78 7.37
C TYR A 13 -29.90 10.94 7.95
N GLN A 14 -29.44 11.55 9.05
CA GLN A 14 -30.12 12.70 9.65
C GLN A 14 -30.09 13.91 8.70
N THR A 15 -28.92 14.23 8.14
CA THR A 15 -28.80 15.32 7.17
C THR A 15 -29.61 15.03 5.92
N LEU A 16 -29.50 13.82 5.37
CA LEU A 16 -30.23 13.45 4.15
C LEU A 16 -31.74 13.39 4.36
N SER A 17 -32.21 13.00 5.55
CA SER A 17 -33.63 12.99 5.89
C SER A 17 -34.20 14.42 5.91
N ARG A 18 -33.47 15.35 6.53
CA ARG A 18 -33.83 16.78 6.54
C ARG A 18 -33.88 17.36 5.13
N ASP A 19 -32.88 17.07 4.30
CA ASP A 19 -32.73 17.68 2.99
C ASP A 19 -33.67 17.07 1.93
N SER A 20 -34.06 15.79 2.08
CA SER A 20 -34.94 15.08 1.13
C SER A 20 -36.40 15.01 1.55
N GLY A 21 -36.72 15.30 2.82
CA GLY A 21 -38.05 15.09 3.41
C GLY A 21 -38.42 13.62 3.64
N LEU A 22 -37.54 12.67 3.30
CA LEU A 22 -37.77 11.24 3.47
C LEU A 22 -37.39 10.78 4.88
N SER A 23 -38.12 9.80 5.41
CA SER A 23 -37.76 9.18 6.70
C SER A 23 -36.43 8.42 6.61
N ARG A 24 -35.74 8.32 7.75
CA ARG A 24 -34.49 7.54 7.87
C ARG A 24 -34.64 6.12 7.33
N ASP A 25 -35.71 5.44 7.68
CA ASP A 25 -35.92 4.03 7.33
C ASP A 25 -36.17 3.86 5.83
N THR A 26 -36.85 4.82 5.20
CA THR A 26 -37.03 4.86 3.75
C THR A 26 -35.69 5.03 3.04
N LEU A 27 -34.86 5.99 3.48
CA LEU A 27 -33.52 6.20 2.93
C LEU A 27 -32.63 4.97 3.11
N GLN A 28 -32.66 4.35 4.29
CA GLN A 28 -31.88 3.14 4.58
C GLN A 28 -32.27 1.99 3.65
N ARG A 29 -33.58 1.71 3.50
CA ARG A 29 -34.08 0.67 2.60
C ARG A 29 -33.63 0.90 1.15
N ILE A 30 -33.75 2.13 0.66
CA ILE A 30 -33.32 2.50 -0.70
C ILE A 30 -31.80 2.31 -0.85
N PHE A 31 -31.02 2.77 0.13
CA PHE A 31 -29.56 2.69 0.04
C PHE A 31 -29.08 1.26 0.10
N TYR A 32 -29.69 0.41 0.92
CA TYR A 32 -29.33 -1.02 0.98
C TYR A 32 -29.61 -1.71 -0.35
N ALA A 33 -30.76 -1.43 -0.99
CA ALA A 33 -31.04 -1.93 -2.33
C ALA A 33 -30.00 -1.48 -3.38
N PHE A 34 -29.42 -0.28 -3.24
CA PHE A 34 -28.28 0.14 -4.07
C PHE A 34 -27.01 -0.61 -3.72
N LEU A 35 -26.68 -0.80 -2.44
CA LEU A 35 -25.48 -1.51 -2.00
C LEU A 35 -25.44 -2.95 -2.53
N ASP A 36 -26.60 -3.60 -2.64
CA ASP A 36 -26.73 -4.95 -3.19
C ASP A 36 -26.49 -4.99 -4.71
N LYS A 37 -26.73 -3.88 -5.41
CA LYS A 37 -26.57 -3.74 -6.87
C LYS A 37 -25.38 -2.84 -7.23
N ALA A 38 -24.25 -3.05 -6.56
CA ALA A 38 -23.06 -2.25 -6.81
C ALA A 38 -22.46 -2.55 -8.21
N PRO A 39 -22.10 -1.51 -8.98
CA PRO A 39 -21.52 -1.67 -10.30
C PRO A 39 -20.11 -2.25 -10.23
N GLU A 40 -19.70 -2.88 -11.32
CA GLU A 40 -18.32 -3.30 -11.51
C GLU A 40 -17.46 -2.12 -12.00
N VAL A 41 -16.18 -2.15 -11.66
CA VAL A 41 -15.22 -1.20 -12.19
C VAL A 41 -14.76 -1.69 -13.56
N VAL A 42 -14.74 -0.78 -14.52
CA VAL A 42 -14.28 -1.04 -15.87
C VAL A 42 -12.75 -0.90 -15.90
N ILE A 43 -12.07 -1.88 -16.50
CA ILE A 43 -10.62 -1.75 -16.74
C ILE A 43 -10.42 -0.92 -18.01
N ASN A 44 -9.69 0.18 -17.90
CA ASN A 44 -9.40 1.03 -19.05
C ASN A 44 -8.12 0.56 -19.74
N LYS A 45 -8.14 0.43 -21.06
CA LYS A 45 -7.03 -0.11 -21.86
C LYS A 45 -5.92 0.91 -22.16
N TRP A 46 -5.55 1.72 -21.17
CA TRP A 46 -4.49 2.71 -21.39
C TRP A 46 -3.13 2.03 -21.55
N GLN A 47 -2.25 2.76 -22.23
CA GLN A 47 -0.89 2.34 -22.49
C GLN A 47 0.06 2.91 -21.44
N ASP A 48 1.13 2.18 -21.17
CA ASP A 48 2.28 2.61 -20.37
C ASP A 48 1.96 3.12 -18.96
N ILE A 49 1.01 2.49 -18.27
CA ILE A 49 0.55 2.93 -16.96
C ILE A 49 1.57 2.65 -15.85
N HIS A 50 1.69 3.60 -14.92
CA HIS A 50 2.38 3.46 -13.65
C HIS A 50 1.40 3.05 -12.55
N LEU A 51 1.39 1.77 -12.16
CA LEU A 51 0.44 1.27 -11.16
C LEU A 51 0.97 1.40 -9.74
N ARG A 52 0.10 1.80 -8.82
CA ARG A 52 0.27 1.65 -7.36
C ARG A 52 -0.54 0.45 -6.89
N LEU A 53 0.15 -0.50 -6.27
CA LEU A 53 -0.45 -1.70 -5.68
C LEU A 53 -0.28 -1.64 -4.17
N ASP A 54 -1.40 -1.58 -3.46
CA ASP A 54 -1.43 -1.57 -2.00
C ASP A 54 -2.72 -2.23 -1.51
N ALA A 55 -2.73 -2.65 -0.25
CA ALA A 55 -3.86 -3.32 0.38
C ALA A 55 -4.28 -2.62 1.67
N THR A 56 -5.59 -2.57 1.91
CA THR A 56 -6.14 -2.03 3.15
C THR A 56 -6.94 -3.08 3.90
N TYR A 57 -6.66 -3.22 5.20
CA TYR A 57 -7.26 -4.23 6.04
C TYR A 57 -8.47 -3.68 6.80
N PHE A 58 -9.54 -4.48 6.84
CA PHE A 58 -10.73 -4.35 7.69
C PHE A 58 -10.83 -5.57 8.61
N LYS A 59 -11.75 -5.54 9.59
CA LYS A 59 -11.87 -6.61 10.60
C LYS A 59 -12.06 -8.03 10.02
N LYS A 60 -12.80 -8.18 8.91
CA LYS A 60 -13.16 -9.48 8.32
C LYS A 60 -12.53 -9.78 6.97
N PHE A 61 -11.94 -8.77 6.31
CA PHE A 61 -11.40 -8.88 4.96
C PHE A 61 -10.39 -7.75 4.72
N CYS A 62 -9.56 -7.88 3.70
CA CYS A 62 -8.78 -6.80 3.12
C CYS A 62 -9.27 -6.49 1.70
N VAL A 63 -8.88 -5.32 1.21
CA VAL A 63 -9.09 -4.90 -0.17
C VAL A 63 -7.73 -4.63 -0.78
N ILE A 64 -7.38 -5.39 -1.81
CA ILE A 64 -6.18 -5.18 -2.62
C ILE A 64 -6.61 -4.27 -3.77
N CYS A 65 -5.88 -3.19 -4.03
CA CYS A 65 -6.20 -2.26 -5.12
C CYS A 65 -5.01 -2.06 -6.05
N TYR A 66 -5.34 -1.95 -7.33
CA TYR A 66 -4.44 -1.64 -8.43
C TYR A 66 -4.87 -0.30 -8.99
N GLN A 67 -4.20 0.76 -8.57
CA GLN A 67 -4.58 2.13 -8.89
C GLN A 67 -3.57 2.76 -9.83
N ASP A 68 -4.05 3.40 -10.88
CA ASP A 68 -3.26 4.28 -11.71
C ASP A 68 -2.65 5.41 -10.89
N ASN A 69 -1.35 5.64 -11.04
CA ASN A 69 -0.67 6.70 -10.32
C ASN A 69 -1.14 8.09 -10.74
N ASP A 70 -1.34 8.30 -12.03
CA ASP A 70 -1.34 9.62 -12.66
C ASP A 70 -2.68 10.31 -12.44
N ILE A 71 -3.78 9.59 -12.65
CA ILE A 71 -5.13 10.11 -12.47
C ILE A 71 -5.86 9.54 -11.24
N GLY A 72 -5.22 8.61 -10.51
CA GLY A 72 -5.81 7.98 -9.33
C GLY A 72 -6.97 7.03 -9.62
N TYR A 73 -7.15 6.61 -10.87
CA TYR A 73 -8.19 5.67 -11.28
C TYR A 73 -7.89 4.27 -10.73
N THR A 74 -8.86 3.65 -10.05
CA THR A 74 -8.72 2.26 -9.60
C THR A 74 -9.02 1.35 -10.77
N GLN A 75 -8.00 0.71 -11.35
CA GLN A 75 -8.16 -0.24 -12.47
C GLN A 75 -8.83 -1.53 -12.00
N LEU A 76 -8.42 -2.03 -10.84
CA LEU A 76 -8.95 -3.25 -10.26
C LEU A 76 -8.90 -3.19 -8.74
N TYR A 77 -9.82 -3.91 -8.11
CA TYR A 77 -9.77 -4.20 -6.69
C TYR A 77 -10.29 -5.60 -6.40
N ARG A 78 -9.75 -6.23 -5.36
CA ARG A 78 -10.17 -7.56 -4.90
C ARG A 78 -10.43 -7.55 -3.41
N PHE A 79 -11.58 -8.08 -3.01
CA PHE A 79 -11.83 -8.44 -1.60
C PHE A 79 -11.16 -9.77 -1.31
N SER A 80 -10.31 -9.81 -0.30
CA SER A 80 -9.62 -11.03 0.13
C SER A 80 -9.56 -11.15 1.64
N ARG A 81 -9.06 -12.28 2.15
CA ARG A 81 -8.70 -12.47 3.56
C ARG A 81 -7.30 -11.93 3.89
N ALA A 82 -6.41 -11.90 2.90
CA ALA A 82 -5.02 -11.46 3.04
C ALA A 82 -4.43 -11.18 1.65
N GLU A 83 -3.21 -10.67 1.59
CA GLU A 83 -2.48 -10.54 0.31
C GLU A 83 -1.93 -11.89 -0.15
N LEU A 84 -2.78 -12.67 -0.83
CA LEU A 84 -2.47 -14.02 -1.30
C LEU A 84 -1.79 -13.99 -2.67
N TYR A 85 -0.79 -14.86 -2.85
CA TYR A 85 -0.02 -14.93 -4.09
C TYR A 85 -0.87 -15.28 -5.30
N ASP A 86 -1.73 -16.29 -5.18
CA ASP A 86 -2.51 -16.80 -6.32
C ASP A 86 -3.54 -15.77 -6.80
N GLU A 87 -4.18 -15.06 -5.85
CA GLU A 87 -5.14 -14.00 -6.17
C GLU A 87 -4.48 -12.80 -6.84
N ILE A 88 -3.33 -12.32 -6.32
CA ILE A 88 -2.60 -11.20 -6.94
C ILE A 88 -2.08 -11.59 -8.31
N LYS A 89 -1.62 -12.83 -8.47
CA LYS A 89 -1.18 -13.36 -9.76
C LYS A 89 -2.33 -13.39 -10.77
N GLU A 90 -3.50 -13.87 -10.36
CA GLU A 90 -4.71 -13.91 -11.18
C GLU A 90 -5.14 -12.49 -11.60
N ASP A 91 -5.17 -11.54 -10.66
CA ASP A 91 -5.48 -10.14 -10.92
C ASP A 91 -4.55 -9.52 -11.97
N LEU A 92 -3.23 -9.69 -11.81
CA LEU A 92 -2.25 -9.18 -12.76
C LEU A 92 -2.40 -9.83 -14.15
N MET A 93 -2.72 -11.13 -14.21
CA MET A 93 -2.99 -11.82 -15.48
C MET A 93 -4.25 -11.27 -16.17
N ASN A 94 -5.30 -11.00 -15.41
CA ASN A 94 -6.54 -10.44 -15.92
C ASN A 94 -6.35 -9.02 -16.46
N LEU A 95 -5.59 -8.18 -15.74
CA LEU A 95 -5.25 -6.83 -16.20
C LEU A 95 -4.56 -6.84 -17.56
N LEU A 96 -3.55 -7.71 -17.74
CA LEU A 96 -2.88 -7.88 -19.03
C LEU A 96 -3.81 -8.43 -20.12
N LYS A 97 -4.60 -9.46 -19.80
CA LYS A 97 -5.52 -10.08 -20.75
C LYS A 97 -6.57 -9.08 -21.28
N LEU A 98 -6.97 -8.12 -20.45
CA LEU A 98 -7.92 -7.08 -20.82
C LEU A 98 -7.27 -5.92 -21.61
N GLY A 99 -5.97 -5.97 -21.86
CA GLY A 99 -5.25 -5.03 -22.72
C GLY A 99 -4.60 -3.87 -21.98
N LEU A 100 -4.45 -3.95 -20.66
CA LEU A 100 -3.71 -2.96 -19.87
C LEU A 100 -2.21 -3.10 -20.14
N SER A 101 -1.54 -2.04 -20.60
CA SER A 101 -0.07 -2.01 -20.65
C SER A 101 0.47 -1.33 -19.39
N VAL A 102 1.35 -2.04 -18.67
CA VAL A 102 1.90 -1.59 -17.38
C VAL A 102 3.41 -1.40 -17.53
N LYS A 103 3.86 -0.15 -17.38
CA LYS A 103 5.28 0.22 -17.45
C LYS A 103 6.00 0.02 -16.12
N SER A 104 5.33 0.33 -15.01
CA SER A 104 5.88 0.16 -13.67
C SER A 104 4.83 -0.21 -12.62
N ILE A 105 5.28 -0.83 -11.52
CA ILE A 105 4.45 -1.10 -10.34
C ILE A 105 5.17 -0.64 -9.08
N THR A 106 4.54 0.27 -8.35
CA THR A 106 4.96 0.71 -7.01
C THR A 106 4.18 -0.01 -5.93
N CYS A 107 4.86 -0.71 -5.01
CA CYS A 107 4.21 -1.45 -3.92
C CYS A 107 4.99 -1.37 -2.59
N ASP A 108 4.33 -1.73 -1.48
CA ASP A 108 4.94 -1.89 -0.14
C ASP A 108 6.03 -3.00 -0.12
N GLY A 109 5.91 -3.93 -1.06
CA GLY A 109 6.69 -5.13 -1.30
C GLY A 109 6.46 -6.24 -0.29
N HIS A 110 5.20 -6.49 0.02
CA HIS A 110 4.73 -7.78 0.51
C HIS A 110 5.28 -8.93 -0.37
N LYS A 111 5.69 -10.04 0.27
CA LYS A 111 6.41 -11.13 -0.41
C LYS A 111 5.57 -11.79 -1.52
N ALA A 112 4.28 -11.99 -1.26
CA ALA A 112 3.37 -12.59 -2.23
C ALA A 112 3.22 -11.69 -3.47
N THR A 113 3.06 -10.39 -3.25
CA THR A 113 2.96 -9.35 -4.28
C THR A 113 4.19 -9.33 -5.18
N LEU A 114 5.39 -9.25 -4.60
CA LEU A 114 6.64 -9.25 -5.39
C LEU A 114 6.83 -10.55 -6.17
N LYS A 115 6.45 -11.69 -5.59
CA LYS A 115 6.52 -12.99 -6.28
C LYS A 115 5.53 -13.05 -7.45
N ALA A 116 4.33 -12.53 -7.28
CA ALA A 116 3.30 -12.48 -8.32
C ALA A 116 3.74 -11.58 -9.47
N ILE A 117 4.18 -10.36 -9.19
CA ILE A 117 4.66 -9.41 -10.20
C ILE A 117 5.79 -10.02 -11.03
N LYS A 118 6.83 -10.55 -10.38
CA LYS A 118 7.97 -11.18 -11.08
C LYS A 118 7.56 -12.38 -11.94
N LYS A 119 6.50 -13.10 -11.56
CA LYS A 119 6.02 -14.26 -12.32
C LYS A 119 5.20 -13.85 -13.55
N VAL A 120 4.34 -12.84 -13.42
CA VAL A 120 3.41 -12.43 -14.48
C VAL A 120 4.05 -11.42 -15.43
N MET A 121 4.80 -10.46 -14.90
CA MET A 121 5.42 -9.35 -15.64
C MET A 121 6.92 -9.28 -15.34
N PRO A 122 7.75 -10.22 -15.82
CA PRO A 122 9.17 -10.29 -15.44
C PRO A 122 10.00 -9.07 -15.87
N LYS A 123 9.54 -8.32 -16.89
CA LYS A 123 10.21 -7.14 -17.43
C LYS A 123 9.72 -5.81 -16.83
N VAL A 124 8.67 -5.82 -16.00
CA VAL A 124 8.11 -4.57 -15.44
C VAL A 124 9.05 -3.96 -14.42
N THR A 125 9.15 -2.63 -14.41
CA THR A 125 9.93 -1.92 -13.40
C THR A 125 9.18 -1.97 -12.07
N ILE A 126 9.79 -2.57 -11.05
CA ILE A 126 9.21 -2.65 -9.70
C ILE A 126 9.83 -1.57 -8.84
N GLN A 127 9.02 -0.65 -8.35
CA GLN A 127 9.42 0.34 -7.34
C GLN A 127 8.89 -0.07 -5.96
N ARG A 128 9.77 -0.05 -4.96
CA ARG A 128 9.41 -0.26 -3.55
C ARG A 128 9.04 1.08 -2.93
N CYS A 129 7.96 1.12 -2.17
CA CYS A 129 7.56 2.31 -1.45
C CYS A 129 8.61 2.67 -0.38
N LEU A 130 9.29 3.81 -0.55
CA LEU A 130 10.29 4.29 0.41
C LEU A 130 9.70 4.63 1.78
N VAL A 131 8.46 5.13 1.82
CA VAL A 131 7.76 5.45 3.06
C VAL A 131 7.53 4.20 3.90
N HIS A 132 7.11 3.08 3.28
CA HIS A 132 6.94 1.80 3.95
C HIS A 132 8.27 1.23 4.47
N ILE A 133 9.33 1.27 3.65
CA ILE A 133 10.66 0.82 4.06
C ILE A 133 11.17 1.64 5.26
N GLN A 134 11.06 2.96 5.18
CA GLN A 134 11.48 3.86 6.25
C GLN A 134 10.66 3.63 7.52
N ARG A 135 9.32 3.61 7.42
CA ARG A 135 8.40 3.39 8.56
C ARG A 135 8.72 2.09 9.30
N MET A 136 8.86 0.98 8.58
CA MET A 136 9.21 -0.32 9.18
C MET A 136 10.59 -0.31 9.85
N SER A 137 11.58 0.28 9.19
CA SER A 137 12.94 0.35 9.71
C SER A 137 13.03 1.20 10.99
N LEU A 138 12.29 2.32 11.04
CA LEU A 138 12.25 3.21 12.20
C LEU A 138 11.52 2.59 13.40
N ILE A 139 10.51 1.73 13.17
CA ILE A 139 9.87 0.95 14.24
C ILE A 139 10.88 0.03 14.91
N TRP A 140 11.63 -0.74 14.12
CA TRP A 140 12.63 -1.69 14.65
C TRP A 140 13.84 -1.00 15.29
N LEU A 141 14.25 0.15 14.76
CA LEU A 141 15.34 0.95 15.34
C LEU A 141 14.93 1.68 16.62
N THR A 142 13.64 1.87 16.86
CA THR A 142 13.06 2.70 17.93
C THR A 142 13.41 4.19 17.77
N ARG A 143 12.71 5.06 18.53
CA ARG A 143 12.89 6.52 18.47
C ARG A 143 14.25 6.97 19.02
N HIS A 144 14.74 6.29 20.06
CA HIS A 144 15.99 6.62 20.77
C HIS A 144 16.87 5.37 20.93
N PRO A 145 17.55 4.91 19.86
CA PRO A 145 18.46 3.77 19.95
C PRO A 145 19.59 4.05 20.95
N ARG A 146 19.89 3.09 21.82
CA ARG A 146 20.97 3.23 22.81
C ARG A 146 22.35 3.03 22.19
N SER A 147 22.50 2.06 21.31
CA SER A 147 23.78 1.73 20.67
C SER A 147 24.17 2.73 19.58
N ILE A 148 25.47 2.93 19.40
CA ILE A 148 26.06 3.75 18.32
C ILE A 148 25.58 3.24 16.95
N ALA A 149 25.71 1.93 16.71
CA ALA A 149 25.23 1.28 15.50
C ALA A 149 23.75 1.57 15.19
N GLY A 150 22.88 1.58 16.21
CA GLY A 150 21.47 1.89 16.07
C GLY A 150 21.20 3.37 15.75
N LYS A 151 21.94 4.29 16.39
CA LYS A 151 21.84 5.74 16.14
C LYS A 151 22.26 6.08 14.70
N GLU A 152 23.39 5.52 14.25
CA GLU A 152 23.91 5.72 12.91
C GLU A 152 22.98 5.15 11.84
N LEU A 153 22.50 3.90 11.98
CA LEU A 153 21.57 3.34 10.99
C LEU A 153 20.27 4.14 10.93
N ARG A 154 19.80 4.64 12.08
CA ARG A 154 18.62 5.51 12.12
C ARG A 154 18.83 6.80 11.34
N ALA A 155 20.00 7.43 11.46
CA ALA A 155 20.34 8.63 10.69
C ALA A 155 20.31 8.35 9.17
N ILE A 156 20.93 7.24 8.73
CA ILE A 156 20.92 6.80 7.33
C ILE A 156 19.48 6.58 6.84
N VAL A 157 18.65 5.87 7.63
CA VAL A 157 17.25 5.60 7.29
C VAL A 157 16.42 6.88 7.16
N LEU A 158 16.67 7.90 7.99
CA LEU A 158 15.97 9.18 7.91
C LEU A 158 16.26 9.96 6.62
N MET A 159 17.44 9.75 6.01
CA MET A 159 17.81 10.39 4.75
C MET A 159 17.19 9.75 3.50
N MET A 160 16.68 8.52 3.62
CA MET A 160 16.16 7.72 2.50
C MET A 160 15.14 8.45 1.62
N ASN A 161 14.17 9.15 2.22
CA ASN A 161 13.12 9.87 1.48
C ASN A 161 13.57 11.23 0.89
N LYS A 162 14.80 11.65 1.18
CA LYS A 162 15.40 12.91 0.72
C LYS A 162 16.28 12.74 -0.53
N ILE A 163 16.50 11.51 -0.98
CA ILE A 163 17.28 11.18 -2.19
C ILE A 163 16.51 11.69 -3.41
N LYS A 164 17.14 12.57 -4.21
CA LYS A 164 16.53 13.17 -5.40
C LYS A 164 17.34 12.94 -6.67
N THR A 165 18.61 12.58 -6.54
CA THR A 165 19.50 12.38 -7.68
C THR A 165 20.21 11.03 -7.61
N ASN A 166 20.74 10.58 -8.75
CA ASN A 166 21.59 9.38 -8.79
C ASN A 166 22.87 9.53 -7.94
N ASN A 167 23.41 10.74 -7.81
CA ASN A 167 24.54 11.02 -6.91
C ASN A 167 24.14 10.82 -5.44
N ASP A 168 22.97 11.29 -5.02
CA ASP A 168 22.45 11.06 -3.67
C ASP A 168 22.29 9.56 -3.39
N LYS A 169 21.74 8.80 -4.35
CA LYS A 169 21.57 7.35 -4.28
C LYS A 169 22.91 6.64 -4.10
N ILE A 170 23.93 7.02 -4.87
CA ILE A 170 25.28 6.45 -4.77
C ILE A 170 25.86 6.72 -3.38
N GLN A 171 25.81 7.99 -2.94
CA GLN A 171 26.32 8.39 -1.63
C GLN A 171 25.62 7.64 -0.49
N TRP A 172 24.29 7.63 -0.49
CA TRP A 172 23.50 6.96 0.54
C TRP A 172 23.73 5.43 0.56
N THR A 173 23.89 4.80 -0.61
CA THR A 173 24.18 3.36 -0.70
C THR A 173 25.58 3.06 -0.15
N ARG A 174 26.57 3.93 -0.41
CA ARG A 174 27.92 3.81 0.16
C ARG A 174 27.90 3.95 1.68
N GLU A 175 27.16 4.92 2.22
CA GLU A 175 27.00 5.11 3.66
C GLU A 175 26.37 3.87 4.32
N LEU A 176 25.30 3.32 3.73
CA LEU A 176 24.66 2.11 4.21
C LEU A 176 25.60 0.90 4.19
N TYR A 177 26.39 0.75 3.13
CA TYR A 177 27.39 -0.33 3.02
C TYR A 177 28.53 -0.16 4.03
N HIS A 178 29.06 1.05 4.18
CA HIS A 178 30.12 1.36 5.14
C HIS A 178 29.67 1.07 6.57
N TRP A 179 28.46 1.51 6.93
CA TRP A 179 27.85 1.20 8.22
C TRP A 179 27.78 -0.32 8.48
N TYR A 180 27.39 -1.12 7.49
CA TYR A 180 27.35 -2.57 7.64
C TYR A 180 28.74 -3.16 7.88
N LYS A 181 29.76 -2.70 7.14
CA LYS A 181 31.13 -3.19 7.30
C LYS A 181 31.69 -2.85 8.68
N LEU A 182 31.44 -1.63 9.17
CA LEU A 182 31.86 -1.18 10.49
C LEU A 182 31.23 -2.02 11.62
N HIS A 183 29.94 -2.34 11.49
CA HIS A 183 29.18 -3.02 12.55
C HIS A 183 28.94 -4.52 12.31
N ASP A 184 29.56 -5.15 11.30
CA ASP A 184 29.28 -6.55 10.93
C ASP A 184 29.52 -7.52 12.09
N ALA A 185 30.63 -7.34 12.83
CA ALA A 185 30.94 -8.13 14.01
C ALA A 185 29.88 -7.95 15.11
N TYR A 186 29.51 -6.70 15.40
CA TYR A 186 28.45 -6.36 16.36
C TYR A 186 27.13 -7.03 15.96
N LEU A 187 26.73 -6.93 14.68
CA LEU A 187 25.52 -7.57 14.18
C LEU A 187 25.57 -9.09 14.33
N LYS A 188 26.73 -9.74 14.25
CA LYS A 188 26.89 -11.20 14.34
C LYS A 188 26.89 -11.73 15.78
N GLU A 189 26.91 -10.85 16.79
CA GLU A 189 26.83 -11.26 18.19
C GLU A 189 25.59 -12.11 18.48
N LYS A 190 25.81 -13.23 19.17
CA LYS A 190 24.78 -14.20 19.56
C LYS A 190 24.71 -14.32 21.08
N SER A 191 23.51 -14.58 21.58
CA SER A 191 23.29 -15.13 22.92
C SER A 191 22.91 -16.60 22.78
N ILE A 192 23.37 -17.44 23.70
CA ILE A 192 23.15 -18.89 23.70
C ILE A 192 22.32 -19.25 24.93
N ASN A 193 21.30 -20.09 24.76
CA ASN A 193 20.58 -20.70 25.85
C ASN A 193 21.43 -21.83 26.44
N THR A 194 21.81 -21.71 27.70
CA THR A 194 22.66 -22.68 28.40
C THR A 194 21.98 -24.04 28.60
N LEU A 195 20.65 -24.11 28.57
CA LEU A 195 19.89 -25.34 28.84
C LEU A 195 19.66 -26.20 27.59
N ASN A 196 19.58 -25.60 26.40
CA ASN A 196 19.24 -26.33 25.17
C ASN A 196 20.12 -25.99 23.95
N GLY A 197 21.18 -25.19 24.14
CA GLY A 197 22.14 -24.82 23.09
C GLY A 197 21.59 -23.92 21.98
N LYS A 198 20.31 -23.52 22.02
CA LYS A 198 19.72 -22.64 21.01
C LYS A 198 20.28 -21.23 21.13
N TYR A 199 20.66 -20.62 20.01
CA TYR A 199 21.14 -19.24 19.99
C TYR A 199 20.16 -18.28 19.32
N TRP A 200 20.26 -17.00 19.67
CA TRP A 200 19.63 -15.90 18.93
C TRP A 200 20.61 -14.75 18.77
N TYR A 201 20.42 -13.94 17.72
CA TYR A 201 21.18 -12.72 17.55
C TYR A 201 20.78 -11.69 18.60
N LYS A 202 21.78 -11.09 19.29
CA LYS A 202 21.54 -10.05 20.29
C LYS A 202 20.80 -8.85 19.69
N HIS A 203 21.23 -8.41 18.51
CA HIS A 203 20.74 -7.20 17.85
C HIS A 203 19.72 -7.50 16.75
N LYS A 204 18.73 -8.36 17.05
CA LYS A 204 17.75 -8.89 16.07
C LYS A 204 17.06 -7.79 15.26
N PHE A 205 16.59 -6.72 15.90
CA PHE A 205 15.86 -5.65 15.22
C PHE A 205 16.78 -4.77 14.36
N LEU A 206 17.98 -4.46 14.84
CA LEU A 206 18.99 -3.74 14.06
C LEU A 206 19.37 -4.50 12.79
N ARG A 207 19.67 -5.80 12.92
CA ARG A 207 19.88 -6.70 11.77
C ARG A 207 18.68 -6.69 10.83
N ARG A 208 17.47 -6.82 11.38
CA ARG A 208 16.24 -6.86 10.57
C ARG A 208 16.07 -5.59 9.75
N SER A 209 16.32 -4.40 10.31
CA SER A 209 16.30 -3.13 9.59
C SER A 209 17.26 -3.13 8.42
N TYR A 210 18.56 -3.37 8.68
CA TYR A 210 19.58 -3.38 7.64
C TYR A 210 19.25 -4.38 6.51
N PHE A 211 19.02 -5.65 6.84
CA PHE A 211 18.81 -6.66 5.80
C PHE A 211 17.49 -6.49 5.05
N SER A 212 16.48 -5.85 5.65
CA SER A 212 15.23 -5.55 4.93
C SER A 212 15.43 -4.42 3.92
N ILE A 213 16.18 -3.38 4.29
CA ILE A 213 16.58 -2.31 3.37
C ILE A 213 17.46 -2.88 2.26
N ASN A 214 18.51 -3.63 2.62
CA ASN A 214 19.46 -4.21 1.66
C ASN A 214 18.77 -5.09 0.62
N ARG A 215 17.78 -5.90 1.02
CA ARG A 215 16.97 -6.71 0.10
C ARG A 215 16.05 -5.89 -0.80
N ALA A 216 15.67 -4.68 -0.38
CA ALA A 216 14.80 -3.79 -1.16
C ALA A 216 15.59 -2.92 -2.15
N LEU A 217 16.88 -2.67 -1.89
CA LEU A 217 17.77 -1.78 -2.66
C LEU A 217 17.60 -1.86 -4.19
N PRO A 218 17.54 -3.04 -4.84
CA PRO A 218 17.44 -3.11 -6.30
C PRO A 218 16.21 -2.42 -6.89
N ASN A 219 15.17 -2.22 -6.06
CA ASN A 219 13.87 -1.69 -6.46
C ASN A 219 13.53 -0.38 -5.73
N MET A 220 14.48 0.29 -5.07
CA MET A 220 14.18 1.47 -4.24
C MET A 220 14.18 2.80 -5.00
N PHE A 221 14.85 2.89 -6.15
CA PHE A 221 15.21 4.19 -6.74
C PHE A 221 14.92 4.29 -8.24
N HIS A 222 13.97 3.53 -8.77
CA HIS A 222 13.61 3.61 -10.19
C HIS A 222 12.91 4.93 -10.54
N TYR A 223 12.29 5.60 -9.56
CA TYR A 223 11.76 6.97 -9.71
C TYR A 223 12.81 8.04 -10.07
N LEU A 224 14.11 7.72 -9.97
CA LEU A 224 15.18 8.62 -10.40
C LEU A 224 15.42 8.54 -11.92
N GLU A 225 15.04 7.42 -12.55
CA GLU A 225 15.21 7.20 -13.99
C GLU A 225 13.95 7.58 -14.78
N ASP A 226 12.80 7.56 -14.11
CA ASP A 226 11.49 7.89 -14.69
C ASP A 226 10.65 8.63 -13.65
N ILE A 227 10.34 9.90 -13.93
CA ILE A 227 9.65 10.82 -13.01
C ILE A 227 8.19 10.40 -12.72
N ASP A 228 7.59 9.64 -13.65
CA ASP A 228 6.20 9.18 -13.54
C ASP A 228 6.09 7.96 -12.62
N ILE A 229 7.21 7.30 -12.29
CA ILE A 229 7.24 6.24 -11.27
C ILE A 229 7.15 6.90 -9.88
N PRO A 230 6.09 6.68 -9.10
CA PRO A 230 5.98 7.29 -7.79
C PRO A 230 6.93 6.60 -6.80
N LYS A 231 7.69 7.40 -6.04
CA LYS A 231 8.57 6.89 -4.96
C LYS A 231 7.82 6.20 -3.80
N SER A 232 6.49 6.36 -3.71
CA SER A 232 5.68 5.84 -2.60
C SER A 232 4.24 5.51 -3.00
N THR A 233 3.57 4.68 -2.19
CA THR A 233 2.13 4.39 -2.30
C THR A 233 1.27 5.36 -1.49
N ASN A 234 1.78 6.53 -1.08
CA ASN A 234 1.03 7.48 -0.25
C ASN A 234 -0.30 7.92 -0.88
N GLY A 235 -0.36 8.03 -2.22
CA GLY A 235 -1.60 8.38 -2.91
C GLY A 235 -2.73 7.39 -2.64
N ILE A 236 -2.42 6.09 -2.70
CA ILE A 236 -3.39 5.02 -2.42
C ILE A 236 -3.61 4.83 -0.91
N GLU A 237 -2.59 5.01 -0.05
CA GLU A 237 -2.78 5.03 1.41
C GLU A 237 -3.76 6.15 1.84
N SER A 238 -3.62 7.35 1.27
CA SER A 238 -4.51 8.48 1.52
C SER A 238 -5.93 8.18 1.06
N PHE A 239 -6.07 7.63 -0.14
CA PHE A 239 -7.35 7.16 -0.67
C PHE A 239 -8.04 6.15 0.26
N PHE A 240 -7.29 5.18 0.80
CA PHE A 240 -7.81 4.24 1.79
C PHE A 240 -8.19 4.92 3.11
N GLY A 241 -7.40 5.89 3.58
CA GLY A 241 -7.72 6.69 4.75
C GLY A 241 -9.05 7.43 4.57
N HIS A 242 -9.25 8.06 3.41
CA HIS A 242 -10.52 8.67 3.07
C HIS A 242 -11.66 7.64 3.04
N LEU A 243 -11.52 6.52 2.33
CA LEU A 243 -12.54 5.46 2.29
C LEU A 243 -12.95 5.01 3.71
N LYS A 244 -11.97 4.74 4.59
CA LYS A 244 -12.22 4.33 5.97
C LYS A 244 -12.98 5.39 6.75
N ASN A 245 -12.60 6.66 6.61
CA ASN A 245 -13.32 7.76 7.26
C ASN A 245 -14.79 7.87 6.82
N HIS A 246 -15.11 7.60 5.54
CA HIS A 246 -16.51 7.57 5.08
C HIS A 246 -17.25 6.37 5.68
N LEU A 247 -16.64 5.19 5.68
CA LEU A 247 -17.23 3.99 6.29
C LEU A 247 -17.42 4.10 7.81
N ASP A 248 -16.55 4.84 8.50
CA ASP A 248 -16.60 5.01 9.96
C ASP A 248 -17.77 5.89 10.41
N LEU A 249 -18.42 6.63 9.51
CA LEU A 249 -19.70 7.29 9.75
C LEU A 249 -20.89 6.32 9.63
N HIS A 250 -20.67 5.15 9.04
CA HIS A 250 -21.68 4.14 8.73
C HIS A 250 -21.33 2.80 9.40
N ARG A 251 -20.96 2.83 10.70
CA ARG A 251 -20.47 1.65 11.44
C ARG A 251 -21.47 0.51 11.55
N GLY A 252 -22.77 0.79 11.45
CA GLY A 252 -23.85 -0.20 11.54
C GLY A 252 -24.03 -1.09 10.32
N LEU A 253 -23.26 -0.90 9.24
CA LEU A 253 -23.36 -1.73 8.04
C LEU A 253 -22.85 -3.16 8.30
N THR A 254 -23.60 -4.14 7.80
CA THR A 254 -23.18 -5.55 7.73
C THR A 254 -21.93 -5.69 6.84
N PRO A 255 -21.14 -6.77 6.98
CA PRO A 255 -19.95 -6.98 6.15
C PRO A 255 -20.24 -6.91 4.64
N GLU A 256 -21.37 -7.43 4.20
CA GLU A 256 -21.82 -7.47 2.81
C GLU A 256 -22.15 -6.06 2.31
N HIS A 257 -22.94 -5.29 3.08
CA HIS A 257 -23.22 -3.89 2.76
C HIS A 257 -21.97 -3.01 2.81
N ARG A 258 -20.99 -3.31 3.67
CA ARG A 258 -19.68 -2.62 3.66
C ARG A 258 -18.92 -2.89 2.36
N LYS A 259 -18.94 -4.13 1.85
CA LYS A 259 -18.36 -4.44 0.54
C LYS A 259 -19.09 -3.67 -0.55
N GLY A 260 -20.44 -3.68 -0.56
CA GLY A 260 -21.25 -2.89 -1.49
C GLY A 260 -20.90 -1.40 -1.46
N PHE A 261 -20.67 -0.85 -0.27
CA PHE A 261 -20.29 0.56 -0.09
C PHE A 261 -18.92 0.83 -0.72
N ILE A 262 -17.95 -0.04 -0.48
CA ILE A 262 -16.60 0.08 -1.05
C ILE A 262 -16.65 0.01 -2.58
N LYS A 263 -17.43 -0.92 -3.15
CA LYS A 263 -17.63 -1.04 -4.60
C LYS A 263 -18.18 0.26 -5.19
N TRP A 264 -19.24 0.81 -4.59
CA TRP A 264 -19.80 2.10 -5.00
C TRP A 264 -18.83 3.26 -4.82
N TYR A 265 -18.06 3.28 -3.74
CA TYR A 265 -17.06 4.31 -3.49
C TYR A 265 -16.00 4.34 -4.59
N PHE A 266 -15.48 3.16 -4.97
CA PHE A 266 -14.51 3.05 -6.06
C PHE A 266 -15.10 3.48 -7.40
N TYR A 267 -16.30 3.00 -7.73
CA TYR A 267 -16.99 3.39 -8.95
C TYR A 267 -17.21 4.90 -9.05
N LEU A 268 -17.77 5.51 -7.99
CA LEU A 268 -18.07 6.95 -7.98
C LEU A 268 -16.80 7.80 -7.96
N LYS A 269 -15.72 7.35 -7.31
CA LYS A 269 -14.41 8.05 -7.35
C LYS A 269 -13.79 7.99 -8.74
N ASN A 270 -13.85 6.83 -9.39
CA ASN A 270 -13.39 6.63 -10.75
C ASN A 270 -14.11 7.57 -11.75
N GLN A 271 -15.40 7.86 -11.54
CA GLN A 271 -16.13 8.83 -12.38
C GLN A 271 -15.68 10.28 -12.19
N VAL A 272 -15.23 10.64 -10.99
CA VAL A 272 -14.77 12.01 -10.69
C VAL A 272 -13.36 12.25 -11.22
N SER A 273 -12.52 11.21 -11.29
CA SER A 273 -11.17 11.30 -11.85
C SER A 273 -11.10 11.64 -13.35
N PHE A 274 -12.24 11.68 -14.06
CA PHE A 274 -12.33 12.04 -15.48
C PHE A 274 -12.97 13.41 -15.75
N VAL A 275 -13.22 14.20 -14.70
CA VAL A 275 -13.77 15.55 -14.79
C VAL A 275 -12.70 16.57 -14.42
#